data_AF-A0A1B1BD44-F1
#
_entry.id   AF-A0A1B1BD44-F1
#
_cell.length_a   1.000
_cell.length_b   1.000
_cell.length_c   1.000
_cell.angle_alpha   90.00
_cell.angle_beta   90.00
_cell.angle_gamma   90.00
#
_symmetry.space_group_name_H-M   'P 1'
#
loop_
_entity.id
_entity.type
_entity.pdbx_description
1 polymer ?
#
loop_
_entity_poly.entity_id
_entity_poly.type
_entity_poly.pdbx_seq_one_letter_code
_entity_poly.pdbx_strand_id
1 'polypeptide(L)'
;MAQTLKLGKRPHPVPLDPASWTVLQRCLSHREARPTTNPHVMVTKGTKAGRGPASTAYLSHVLDDCGYRTRMIRGTRLVDLVNAMDPKLVAAAFGMDPEATLIYLADRVDPGRLPAPETP
;
A
#
# COMPACT_ATOMS: atom_id res chain seq x y z
N MET A 1 14.34 7.82 -12.87
CA MET A 1 13.66 8.68 -11.87
C MET A 1 12.55 7.90 -11.20
N ALA A 2 12.38 8.03 -9.89
CA ALA A 2 11.30 7.35 -9.16
C ALA A 2 9.95 8.01 -9.45
N GLN A 3 8.94 7.22 -9.79
CA GLN A 3 7.57 7.71 -10.01
C GLN A 3 6.90 7.99 -8.66
N THR A 4 6.17 9.10 -8.55
CA THR A 4 5.49 9.47 -7.30
C THR A 4 4.04 9.89 -7.55
N LEU A 5 3.17 9.69 -6.57
CA LEU A 5 1.77 10.09 -6.63
C LEU A 5 1.30 10.77 -5.36
N LYS A 6 0.40 11.75 -5.51
CA LYS A 6 -0.33 12.31 -4.37
C LYS A 6 -1.50 11.39 -4.01
N LEU A 7 -1.39 10.69 -2.87
CA LEU A 7 -2.43 9.80 -2.38
C LEU A 7 -3.20 10.42 -1.21
N GLY A 8 -4.44 10.84 -1.47
CA GLY A 8 -5.36 11.35 -0.44
C GLY A 8 -4.79 12.56 0.32
N LYS A 9 -4.82 12.48 1.66
CA LYS A 9 -4.32 13.54 2.56
C LYS A 9 -2.86 13.35 2.99
N ARG A 10 -2.10 12.46 2.33
CA ARG A 10 -0.69 12.24 2.72
C ARG A 10 0.12 13.52 2.50
N PRO A 11 1.06 13.83 3.43
CA PRO A 11 1.79 15.10 3.42
C PRO A 11 2.79 15.20 2.27
N HIS A 12 3.29 14.06 1.79
CA HIS A 12 4.32 13.99 0.74
C HIS A 12 3.86 13.10 -0.43
N PRO A 13 4.38 13.33 -1.66
CA PRO A 13 4.23 12.39 -2.76
C PRO A 13 4.73 11.00 -2.37
N VAL A 14 3.92 9.97 -2.64
CA VAL A 14 4.22 8.58 -2.30
C VAL A 14 5.00 7.97 -3.46
N PRO A 15 6.20 7.44 -3.25
CA PRO A 15 6.93 6.72 -4.28
C PRO A 15 6.21 5.42 -4.65
N LEU A 16 6.20 5.10 -5.93
CA LEU A 16 5.71 3.84 -6.47
C LEU A 16 6.86 3.09 -7.14
N ASP A 17 6.93 1.79 -6.86
CA ASP A 17 7.86 0.94 -7.58
C ASP A 17 7.43 0.77 -9.05
N PRO A 18 8.36 0.38 -9.94
CA PRO A 18 8.06 0.27 -11.38
C PRO A 18 6.92 -0.69 -11.72
N ALA A 19 6.75 -1.78 -10.96
CA ALA A 19 5.69 -2.76 -11.21
C ALA A 19 4.32 -2.17 -10.86
N SER A 20 4.20 -1.56 -9.68
CA SER A 20 2.98 -0.85 -9.25
C SER A 20 2.63 0.30 -10.19
N TRP A 21 3.62 1.06 -10.67
CA TRP A 21 3.41 2.12 -11.66
C TRP A 21 2.83 1.57 -12.96
N THR A 22 3.41 0.49 -13.49
CA THR A 22 2.97 -0.16 -14.73
C THR A 22 1.52 -0.64 -14.62
N VAL A 23 1.17 -1.27 -13.50
CA VAL A 23 -0.20 -1.74 -13.25
C VAL A 23 -1.18 -0.56 -13.16
N LEU A 24 -0.81 0.51 -12.45
CA LEU A 24 -1.66 1.70 -12.35
C LEU A 24 -1.94 2.31 -13.73
N GLN A 25 -0.92 2.45 -14.58
CA GLN A 25 -1.10 2.98 -15.94
C GLN A 25 -2.10 2.15 -16.74
N ARG A 26 -2.00 0.81 -16.68
CA ARG A 26 -2.99 -0.09 -17.31
C ARG A 26 -4.40 0.13 -16.76
N CYS A 27 -4.53 0.28 -15.44
CA CYS A 27 -5.82 0.58 -14.81
C CYS A 27 -6.39 1.93 -15.25
N LEU A 28 -5.55 2.96 -15.40
CA LEU A 28 -5.97 4.28 -15.86
C LEU A 28 -6.40 4.26 -17.33
N SER A 29 -5.65 3.62 -18.22
CA SER A 29 -6.06 3.46 -19.62
C SER A 29 -7.39 2.71 -19.76
N HIS A 30 -7.58 1.64 -18.96
CA HIS A 30 -8.86 0.94 -18.90
C HIS A 30 -9.99 1.81 -18.33
N ARG A 31 -9.68 2.69 -17.38
CA ARG A 31 -10.63 3.63 -16.79
C ARG A 31 -11.06 4.69 -17.80
N GLU A 32 -10.15 5.22 -18.62
CA GLU A 32 -10.45 6.25 -19.64
C GLU A 32 -11.44 5.74 -20.70
N ALA A 33 -11.36 4.47 -21.08
CA ALA A 33 -12.27 3.86 -22.04
C ALA A 33 -13.71 3.66 -21.51
N ARG A 34 -13.97 3.88 -20.21
CA ARG A 34 -15.28 3.60 -19.59
C ARG A 34 -16.17 4.85 -19.55
N PRO A 35 -17.42 4.77 -20.08
CA PRO A 35 -18.37 5.86 -19.98
C PRO A 35 -18.91 5.96 -18.55
N THR A 36 -18.31 6.82 -17.74
CA THR A 36 -18.76 7.19 -16.40
C THR A 36 -18.10 8.49 -15.94
N THR A 37 -18.91 9.36 -15.34
CA THR A 37 -18.49 10.65 -14.75
C THR A 37 -17.92 10.51 -13.34
N ASN A 38 -17.79 9.30 -12.82
CA ASN A 38 -17.24 9.04 -11.49
C ASN A 38 -15.74 9.38 -11.45
N PRO A 39 -15.25 10.31 -10.61
CA PRO A 39 -13.85 10.74 -10.67
C PRO A 39 -12.85 9.74 -10.09
N HIS A 40 -13.30 8.64 -9.48
CA HIS A 40 -12.41 7.70 -8.79
C HIS A 40 -11.75 6.71 -9.76
N VAL A 41 -10.52 6.30 -9.42
CA VAL A 41 -9.76 5.28 -10.17
C VAL A 41 -10.48 3.93 -10.15
N MET A 42 -10.99 3.55 -8.98
CA MET A 42 -11.76 2.31 -8.80
C MET A 42 -13.26 2.60 -8.91
N VAL A 43 -13.87 2.07 -9.96
CA VAL A 43 -15.32 2.17 -10.22
C VAL A 43 -15.91 0.77 -10.31
N THR A 44 -16.93 0.52 -9.49
CA THR A 44 -17.65 -0.76 -9.43
C THR A 44 -18.96 -0.64 -10.21
N LYS A 45 -19.67 -1.77 -10.40
CA LYS A 45 -21.03 -1.73 -10.99
C LYS A 45 -21.97 -0.79 -10.22
N GLY A 46 -21.87 -0.80 -8.88
CA GLY A 46 -22.71 0.04 -8.02
C GLY A 46 -22.32 1.51 -8.01
N THR A 47 -21.02 1.85 -8.19
CA THR A 47 -20.57 3.25 -8.15
C THR A 47 -20.52 3.93 -9.51
N LYS A 48 -20.66 3.18 -10.62
CA LYS A 48 -20.53 3.68 -12.00
C LYS A 48 -21.47 4.85 -12.33
N ALA A 49 -22.73 4.80 -11.86
CA ALA A 49 -23.73 5.84 -12.14
C ALA A 49 -23.58 7.07 -11.22
N GLY A 50 -22.90 6.92 -10.09
CA GLY A 50 -22.69 7.98 -9.11
C GLY A 50 -21.29 8.59 -9.18
N ARG A 51 -20.99 9.47 -8.22
CA ARG A 51 -19.67 10.10 -8.06
C ARG A 51 -18.96 9.67 -6.77
N GLY A 52 -19.53 8.73 -6.02
CA GLY A 52 -18.96 8.21 -4.79
C GLY A 52 -17.85 7.18 -5.03
N PRO A 53 -16.92 7.00 -4.06
CA PRO A 53 -15.86 6.01 -4.14
C PRO A 53 -16.40 4.59 -3.95
N ALA A 54 -15.62 3.59 -4.40
CA ALA A 54 -15.80 2.22 -3.95
C ALA A 54 -15.64 2.13 -2.42
N SER A 55 -16.42 1.26 -1.77
CA SER A 55 -16.31 1.06 -0.32
C SER A 55 -15.00 0.36 0.06
N THR A 56 -14.55 0.56 1.30
CA THR A 56 -13.41 -0.19 1.86
C THR A 56 -13.70 -1.69 1.97
N ALA A 57 -14.96 -2.06 2.23
CA ALA A 57 -15.42 -3.44 2.23
C ALA A 57 -15.26 -4.09 0.83
N TYR A 58 -15.59 -3.37 -0.24
CA TYR A 58 -15.36 -3.86 -1.61
C TYR A 58 -13.89 -4.21 -1.86
N LEU A 59 -12.97 -3.33 -1.45
CA LEU A 59 -11.54 -3.59 -1.57
C LEU A 59 -11.07 -4.80 -0.76
N SER A 60 -11.64 -5.01 0.42
CA SER A 60 -11.32 -6.17 1.24
C SER A 60 -11.76 -7.45 0.52
N HIS A 61 -12.98 -7.47 -0.04
CA HIS A 61 -13.48 -8.61 -0.79
C HIS A 61 -12.71 -8.92 -2.08
N VAL A 62 -12.23 -7.89 -2.79
CA VAL A 62 -11.36 -8.10 -3.96
C VAL A 62 -10.07 -8.81 -3.58
N LEU A 63 -9.61 -8.65 -2.34
CA LEU A 63 -8.39 -9.26 -1.84
C LEU A 63 -8.62 -10.59 -1.12
N ASP A 64 -9.86 -11.07 -0.97
CA ASP A 64 -10.17 -12.33 -0.29
C ASP A 64 -9.44 -13.50 -0.97
N ASP A 65 -9.40 -13.52 -2.31
CA ASP A 65 -8.70 -14.53 -3.12
C ASP A 65 -7.18 -14.53 -2.91
N CYS A 66 -6.60 -13.43 -2.40
CA CYS A 66 -5.19 -13.38 -2.07
C CYS A 66 -4.86 -14.12 -0.77
N GLY A 67 -5.86 -14.55 0.02
CA GLY A 67 -5.66 -15.28 1.28
C GLY A 67 -5.01 -14.47 2.41
N TYR A 68 -4.76 -13.17 2.19
CA TYR A 68 -4.08 -12.29 3.15
C TYR A 68 -4.90 -11.04 3.44
N ARG A 69 -5.05 -10.72 4.73
CA ARG A 69 -5.70 -9.49 5.17
C ARG A 69 -4.93 -8.26 4.67
N THR A 70 -5.63 -7.18 4.34
CA THR A 70 -5.02 -5.90 3.88
C THR A 70 -3.95 -5.36 4.83
N ARG A 71 -4.12 -5.55 6.14
CA ARG A 71 -3.09 -5.18 7.15
C ARG A 71 -1.78 -5.95 6.95
N MET A 72 -1.85 -7.22 6.58
CA MET A 72 -0.67 -8.06 6.34
C MET A 72 0.04 -7.65 5.06
N ILE A 73 -0.69 -7.43 3.97
CA ILE A 73 -0.14 -6.92 2.70
C ILE A 73 0.58 -5.58 2.93
N ARG A 74 -0.05 -4.67 3.69
CA ARG A 74 0.58 -3.40 4.09
C ARG A 74 1.84 -3.62 4.92
N GLY A 75 1.80 -4.55 5.88
CA GLY A 75 2.93 -4.87 6.74
C GLY A 75 4.14 -5.36 5.97
N THR A 76 3.96 -6.34 5.08
CA THR A 76 5.04 -6.87 4.23
C THR A 76 5.70 -5.75 3.43
N ARG A 77 4.90 -4.87 2.80
CA ARG A 77 5.46 -3.75 2.04
C ARG A 77 6.24 -2.77 2.90
N LEU A 78 5.76 -2.46 4.10
CA LEU A 78 6.47 -1.57 5.01
C LEU A 78 7.78 -2.18 5.47
N VAL A 79 7.79 -3.47 5.82
CA VAL A 79 9.01 -4.23 6.19
C VAL A 79 10.03 -4.22 5.05
N ASP A 80 9.60 -4.50 3.82
CA ASP A 80 10.49 -4.45 2.65
C ASP A 80 11.12 -3.07 2.45
N LEU A 81 10.34 -1.99 2.64
CA LEU A 81 10.81 -0.63 2.45
C LEU A 81 11.79 -0.19 3.55
N VAL A 82 11.53 -0.54 4.81
CA VAL A 82 12.44 -0.17 5.91
C VAL A 82 13.73 -0.98 5.92
N ASN A 83 13.75 -2.16 5.27
CA ASN A 83 14.98 -2.91 5.04
C ASN A 83 15.91 -2.24 4.01
N ALA A 84 15.39 -1.37 3.14
CA ALA A 84 16.14 -0.68 2.09
C ALA A 84 16.30 0.83 2.33
N MET A 85 15.51 1.43 3.23
CA MET A 85 15.44 2.87 3.45
C MET A 85 15.17 3.19 4.93
N ASP A 86 15.60 4.37 5.39
CA ASP A 86 15.37 4.82 6.76
C ASP A 86 13.87 4.75 7.17
N PRO A 87 13.53 4.15 8.33
CA PRO A 87 12.15 4.00 8.78
C PRO A 87 11.37 5.30 8.96
N LYS A 88 12.03 6.42 9.31
CA LYS A 88 11.36 7.73 9.44
C LYS A 88 11.03 8.31 8.08
N LEU A 89 11.88 8.10 7.07
CA LEU A 89 11.57 8.47 5.69
C LEU A 89 10.40 7.65 5.13
N VAL A 90 10.37 6.35 5.40
CA VAL A 90 9.22 5.49 5.05
C VAL A 90 7.95 5.99 5.76
N ALA A 91 8.01 6.27 7.06
CA ALA A 91 6.86 6.78 7.80
C ALA A 91 6.35 8.11 7.21
N ALA A 92 7.24 9.07 6.95
CA ALA A 92 6.90 10.37 6.36
C ALA A 92 6.25 10.22 4.98
N ALA A 93 6.84 9.41 4.09
CA ALA A 93 6.31 9.16 2.75
C ALA A 93 4.92 8.49 2.80
N PHE A 94 4.66 7.66 3.82
CA PHE A 94 3.38 6.98 3.98
C PHE A 94 2.36 7.72 4.84
N GLY A 95 2.71 8.92 5.32
CA GLY A 95 1.86 9.72 6.23
C GLY A 95 1.57 8.99 7.53
N MET A 96 2.54 8.22 8.02
CA MET A 96 2.47 7.49 9.27
C MET A 96 3.17 8.29 10.36
N ASP A 97 2.75 8.07 11.61
CA ASP A 97 3.55 8.48 12.75
C ASP A 97 4.94 7.81 12.67
N PRO A 98 6.04 8.51 13.02
CA PRO A 98 7.39 7.95 12.95
C PRO A 98 7.58 6.61 13.68
N GLU A 99 6.82 6.37 14.74
CA GLU A 99 6.86 5.11 15.51
C GLU A 99 5.91 4.04 14.94
N ALA A 100 4.93 4.42 14.13
CA ALA A 100 3.93 3.48 13.62
C ALA A 100 4.47 2.44 12.63
N THR A 101 5.64 2.67 12.02
CA THR A 101 6.37 1.64 11.24
C THR A 101 6.94 0.55 12.15
N LEU A 102 7.29 0.86 13.41
CA LEU A 102 7.84 -0.11 14.36
C LEU A 102 6.81 -1.18 14.75
N ILE A 103 5.52 -0.86 14.75
CA ILE A 103 4.43 -1.85 14.99
C ILE A 103 4.46 -2.99 13.96
N TYR A 104 4.95 -2.72 12.75
CA TYR A 104 5.07 -3.75 11.70
C TYR A 104 6.40 -4.51 11.76
N LEU A 105 7.38 -4.01 12.51
CA LEU A 105 8.68 -4.64 12.76
C LEU A 105 8.67 -5.51 14.03
N ALA A 106 7.83 -5.17 15.01
CA ALA A 106 7.82 -5.79 16.33
C ALA A 106 7.63 -7.32 16.31
N ASP A 107 6.88 -7.86 15.34
CA ASP A 107 6.57 -9.29 15.27
C ASP A 107 7.54 -10.10 14.40
N ARG A 108 8.51 -9.46 13.71
CA ARG A 108 9.36 -10.12 12.71
C ARG A 108 10.84 -9.78 12.90
N VAL A 109 11.42 -10.23 14.00
CA VAL A 109 12.88 -10.32 14.13
C VAL A 109 13.36 -11.55 13.35
N ASP A 110 14.32 -11.36 12.44
CA ASP A 110 15.01 -12.46 11.78
C ASP A 110 15.73 -13.31 12.84
N PRO A 111 15.41 -14.60 13.01
CA PRO A 111 16.08 -15.47 13.96
C PRO A 111 17.60 -15.53 13.76
N GLY A 112 18.09 -15.35 12.53
CA GLY A 112 19.51 -15.32 12.20
C GLY A 112 20.24 -14.05 12.65
N ARG A 113 19.51 -13.03 13.13
CA ARG A 113 20.08 -11.80 13.72
C ARG A 113 20.08 -11.80 15.25
N LEU A 114 19.45 -12.78 15.89
CA LEU A 114 19.53 -12.94 17.34
C LEU A 114 20.85 -13.64 17.68
N PRO A 115 21.57 -13.21 18.73
CA PRO A 115 22.69 -13.98 19.25
C PRO A 115 22.20 -15.40 19.59
N ALA A 116 23.01 -16.41 19.28
CA ALA A 116 22.68 -17.79 19.62
C ALA A 116 22.37 -17.86 21.13
N PRO A 117 21.33 -18.63 21.55
CA PRO A 117 21.04 -18.78 22.96
C PRO A 117 22.29 -19.35 23.64
N GLU A 118 22.82 -18.59 24.61
CA GLU A 118 23.91 -19.05 25.45
C GLU A 118 23.45 -20.33 26.13
N THR A 119 24.08 -21.45 25.75
CA THR A 119 23.78 -22.76 26.32
C THR A 119 24.44 -22.78 27.71
N PRO A 120 23.70 -23.11 28.80
CA PRO A 120 24.29 -23.19 30.14
C PRO A 120 25.38 -24.27 30.26
#